data_AF-A0AAV4CCG2-F1
#
_entry.id   AF-A0AAV4CCG2-F1
#
_cell.length_a   1.000
_cell.length_b   1.000
_cell.length_c   1.000
_cell.angle_alpha   90.00
_cell.angle_beta   90.00
_cell.angle_gamma   90.00
#
_symmetry.space_group_name_H-M   'P 1'
#
loop_
_entity.id
_entity.type
_entity.pdbx_description
1 polymer ?
#
loop_
_entity_poly.entity_id
_entity_poly.type
_entity_poly.pdbx_seq_one_letter_code
_entity_poly.pdbx_strand_id
1 'polypeptide(L)'
;MWLQTHGTSMDTCMAPQLRQLVYGGPRGKHVGSLCRQTNIVAKIYRYIFLIWTHGHSDLDIFIAHANHFHPSIKFTSISSQTHIPFLDVMVTISNATLQTSLSSKPTDTFNYLHWPSCHPDYTKRNIPFSLIFRIIRIYSMEEAVTHRLAQLLTQLQNHPLLSSHQDPQPFKDAPKKTDKQNLICSHIQTSTTQYFIYAKNILFPHSPLL
;
A
#
# COMPACT_ATOMS: atom_id res chain seq x y z
N MET A 1 36.03 5.28 0.08
CA MET A 1 34.97 6.27 -0.22
C MET A 1 34.19 5.74 -1.41
N TRP A 2 32.88 5.61 -1.31
CA TRP A 2 32.06 5.08 -2.40
C TRP A 2 31.36 6.23 -3.13
N LEU A 3 31.53 6.30 -4.45
CA LEU A 3 30.88 7.30 -5.30
C LEU A 3 29.64 6.68 -5.94
N GLN A 4 28.47 7.28 -5.72
CA GLN A 4 27.26 6.88 -6.41
C GLN A 4 27.30 7.38 -7.84
N THR A 5 27.47 6.46 -8.78
CA THR A 5 27.53 6.76 -10.22
C THR A 5 26.16 6.72 -10.90
N HIS A 6 25.16 6.11 -10.26
CA HIS A 6 23.84 5.86 -10.85
C HIS A 6 22.70 6.12 -9.84
N GLY A 7 21.65 6.78 -10.32
CA GLY A 7 20.45 7.10 -9.54
C GLY A 7 20.69 8.18 -8.48
N THR A 8 19.62 8.55 -7.76
CA THR A 8 19.71 9.43 -6.59
C THR A 8 19.92 8.60 -5.34
N SER A 9 20.77 9.06 -4.42
CA SER A 9 20.95 8.41 -3.11
C SER A 9 19.61 8.29 -2.40
N MET A 10 19.33 7.08 -1.87
CA MET A 10 18.00 6.69 -1.37
C MET A 10 17.52 7.55 -0.22
N ASP A 11 18.44 8.05 0.61
CA ASP A 11 18.12 8.78 1.85
C ASP A 11 18.20 10.31 1.70
N THR A 12 18.41 10.80 0.47
CA THR A 12 18.39 12.25 0.23
C THR A 12 16.95 12.76 0.26
N CYS A 13 16.73 13.89 0.95
CA CYS A 13 15.41 14.54 1.03
C CYS A 13 14.83 14.91 -0.35
N MET A 14 15.70 15.08 -1.35
CA MET A 14 15.33 15.42 -2.74
C MET A 14 15.00 14.18 -3.61
N ALA A 15 15.34 12.97 -3.16
CA ALA A 15 15.09 11.74 -3.93
C ALA A 15 13.64 11.57 -4.38
N PRO A 16 12.61 11.85 -3.55
CA PRO A 16 11.21 11.73 -3.98
C PRO A 16 10.85 12.69 -5.12
N GLN A 17 11.29 13.96 -5.03
CA GLN A 17 10.99 15.00 -6.00
C GLN A 17 11.73 14.78 -7.33
N LEU A 18 13.01 14.41 -7.27
CA LEU A 18 13.79 14.05 -8.45
C LEU A 18 13.16 12.85 -9.17
N ARG A 19 12.72 11.84 -8.42
CA ARG A 19 12.03 10.67 -8.96
C ARG A 19 10.71 11.05 -9.64
N GLN A 20 9.93 11.96 -9.05
CA GLN A 20 8.70 12.48 -9.65
C GLN A 20 8.99 13.22 -10.96
N LEU A 21 10.04 14.01 -11.02
CA LEU A 21 10.43 14.74 -12.23
C LEU A 21 10.88 13.79 -13.36
N VAL A 22 11.59 12.71 -13.02
CA VAL A 22 11.97 11.66 -14.00
C VAL A 22 10.74 10.94 -14.54
N TYR A 23 9.80 10.54 -13.67
CA TYR A 23 8.57 9.84 -14.10
C TYR A 23 7.48 10.76 -14.68
N GLY A 24 7.54 12.07 -14.43
CA GLY A 24 6.65 13.09 -14.99
C GLY A 24 7.20 13.77 -16.26
N GLY A 25 8.51 13.70 -16.47
CA GLY A 25 9.19 14.25 -17.64
C GLY A 25 8.98 13.43 -18.92
N PRO A 26 9.57 13.85 -20.05
CA PRO A 26 9.34 13.24 -21.38
C PRO A 26 9.57 11.73 -21.44
N ARG A 27 10.59 11.25 -20.70
CA ARG A 27 10.90 9.81 -20.56
C ARG A 27 9.82 9.04 -19.78
N GLY A 28 9.16 9.68 -18.81
CA GLY A 28 8.06 9.10 -18.03
C GLY A 28 6.67 9.25 -18.64
N LYS A 29 6.47 10.25 -19.52
CA LYS A 29 5.21 10.43 -20.30
C LYS A 29 4.84 9.20 -21.13
N HIS A 30 5.84 8.43 -21.56
CA HIS A 30 5.64 7.19 -22.32
C HIS A 30 5.17 6.02 -21.45
N VAL A 31 5.62 5.92 -20.20
CA VAL A 31 5.02 5.01 -19.22
C VAL A 31 3.54 5.38 -19.00
N GLY A 32 3.22 6.68 -19.02
CA GLY A 32 1.84 7.19 -19.06
C GLY A 32 1.06 6.87 -20.34
N SER A 33 1.71 6.54 -21.46
CA SER A 33 1.06 6.10 -22.70
C SER A 33 0.59 4.65 -22.61
N LEU A 34 1.43 3.74 -22.08
CA LEU A 34 1.01 2.36 -21.74
C LEU A 34 -0.15 2.36 -20.73
N CYS A 35 -0.22 3.39 -19.88
CA CYS A 35 -1.30 3.58 -18.92
C CYS A 35 -2.66 3.91 -19.57
N ARG A 36 -2.68 4.48 -20.79
CA ARG A 36 -3.91 4.95 -21.44
C ARG A 36 -4.77 3.82 -22.01
N GLN A 37 -4.19 2.65 -22.22
CA GLN A 37 -4.88 1.45 -22.72
C GLN A 37 -5.47 0.58 -21.61
N THR A 38 -5.24 0.90 -20.33
CA THR A 38 -5.63 0.06 -19.19
C THR A 38 -6.35 0.89 -18.13
N ASN A 39 -7.35 0.30 -17.46
CA ASN A 39 -8.07 0.95 -16.38
C ASN A 39 -7.19 1.00 -15.11
N ILE A 40 -6.24 1.94 -15.08
CA ILE A 40 -5.38 2.18 -13.91
C ILE A 40 -6.17 2.90 -12.84
N VAL A 41 -6.19 2.29 -11.66
CA VAL A 41 -6.95 2.82 -10.52
C VAL A 41 -6.04 3.55 -9.52
N ALA A 42 -4.75 3.22 -9.41
CA ALA A 42 -3.82 3.99 -8.57
C ALA A 42 -2.36 3.90 -9.01
N LYS A 43 -1.65 5.04 -8.95
CA LYS A 43 -0.19 5.12 -9.17
C LYS A 43 0.45 5.89 -8.01
N ILE A 44 1.36 5.25 -7.30
CA ILE A 44 2.08 5.84 -6.14
C ILE A 44 3.58 5.67 -6.35
N TYR A 45 4.26 6.73 -6.81
CA TYR A 45 5.71 6.81 -7.03
C TYR A 45 6.35 5.65 -7.83
N ARG A 46 6.69 4.55 -7.13
CA ARG A 46 7.32 3.32 -7.67
C ARG A 46 6.35 2.15 -7.80
N TYR A 47 5.17 2.27 -7.19
CA TYR A 47 4.16 1.24 -7.13
C TYR A 47 3.02 1.58 -8.06
N ILE A 48 2.62 0.60 -8.87
CA ILE A 48 1.52 0.73 -9.81
C ILE A 48 0.48 -0.33 -9.45
N PHE A 49 -0.76 0.12 -9.32
CA PHE A 49 -1.92 -0.73 -9.15
C PHE A 49 -2.77 -0.70 -10.42
N LEU A 50 -2.95 -1.85 -11.07
CA LEU A 50 -3.77 -1.98 -12.27
C LEU A 50 -4.91 -2.98 -12.05
N ILE A 51 -6.08 -2.66 -12.59
CA ILE A 51 -7.16 -3.63 -12.82
C ILE A 51 -7.07 -4.05 -14.28
N TRP A 52 -6.75 -5.32 -14.51
CA TRP A 52 -6.58 -5.85 -15.85
C TRP A 52 -7.78 -6.69 -16.29
N THR A 53 -8.31 -6.40 -17.48
CA THR A 53 -9.53 -7.00 -18.05
C THR A 53 -9.30 -7.87 -19.28
N HIS A 54 -8.07 -7.88 -19.84
CA HIS A 54 -7.77 -8.50 -21.13
C HIS A 54 -7.14 -9.90 -21.00
N GLY A 55 -7.37 -10.61 -19.89
CA GLY A 55 -6.85 -11.97 -19.68
C GLY A 55 -5.36 -12.06 -19.29
N HIS A 56 -4.91 -13.23 -18.82
CA HIS A 56 -3.57 -13.41 -18.25
C HIS A 56 -2.45 -13.35 -19.30
N SER A 57 -2.66 -13.97 -20.46
CA SER A 57 -1.65 -14.03 -21.53
C SER A 57 -1.27 -12.65 -22.05
N ASP A 58 -2.26 -11.76 -22.23
CA ASP A 58 -2.01 -10.38 -22.66
C ASP A 58 -1.34 -9.55 -21.56
N LEU A 59 -1.58 -9.88 -20.28
CA LEU A 59 -0.89 -9.25 -19.16
C LEU A 59 0.60 -9.58 -19.18
N ASP A 60 0.98 -10.83 -19.46
CA ASP A 60 2.39 -11.24 -19.56
C ASP A 60 3.09 -10.55 -20.72
N ILE A 61 2.43 -10.44 -21.88
CA ILE A 61 2.94 -9.69 -23.03
C ILE A 61 3.15 -8.21 -22.67
N PHE A 62 2.18 -7.61 -21.98
CA PHE A 62 2.29 -6.22 -21.51
C PHE A 62 3.47 -6.03 -20.54
N ILE A 63 3.66 -6.96 -19.59
CA ILE A 63 4.78 -6.92 -18.64
C ILE A 63 6.11 -7.08 -19.36
N ALA A 64 6.21 -8.00 -20.32
CA ALA A 64 7.40 -8.22 -21.12
C ALA A 64 7.77 -6.97 -21.94
N HIS A 65 6.78 -6.37 -22.61
CA HIS A 65 6.95 -5.12 -23.36
C HIS A 65 7.40 -3.97 -22.44
N ALA A 66 6.78 -3.81 -21.27
CA ALA A 66 7.18 -2.81 -20.28
C ALA A 66 8.62 -3.03 -19.79
N ASN A 67 9.05 -4.29 -19.57
CA ASN A 67 10.41 -4.65 -19.17
C ASN A 67 11.46 -4.44 -20.27
N HIS A 68 11.05 -4.41 -21.53
CA HIS A 68 11.91 -4.13 -22.67
C HIS A 68 12.13 -2.63 -22.89
N PHE A 69 11.24 -1.78 -22.36
CA PHE A 69 11.26 -0.34 -22.61
C PHE A 69 12.55 0.37 -22.16
N HIS A 70 13.14 -0.02 -21.03
CA HIS A 70 14.36 0.60 -20.54
C HIS A 70 15.28 -0.41 -19.84
N PRO A 71 16.57 -0.50 -20.21
CA PRO A 71 17.48 -1.51 -19.67
C PRO A 71 17.65 -1.40 -18.14
N SER A 72 17.65 -0.17 -17.60
CA SER A 72 17.81 0.11 -16.17
C SER A 72 16.50 0.13 -15.36
N ILE A 73 15.35 -0.16 -15.96
CA ILE A 73 14.06 -0.19 -15.23
C ILE A 73 13.46 -1.56 -15.44
N LYS A 74 13.51 -2.38 -14.40
CA LYS A 74 12.89 -3.69 -14.40
C LYS A 74 11.69 -3.70 -13.46
N PHE A 75 10.75 -4.53 -13.84
CA PHE A 75 9.39 -4.49 -13.39
C PHE A 75 9.04 -5.87 -12.87
N THR A 76 8.88 -5.99 -11.55
CA THR A 76 8.37 -7.20 -10.92
C THR A 76 6.88 -7.04 -10.65
N SER A 77 6.11 -8.04 -11.07
CA SER A 77 4.65 -8.05 -10.98
C SER A 77 4.17 -9.25 -10.20
N ILE A 78 3.14 -9.03 -9.40
CA ILE A 78 2.31 -10.08 -8.82
C ILE A 78 0.92 -9.86 -9.40
N SER A 79 0.26 -10.94 -9.80
CA SER A 79 -1.13 -10.91 -10.28
C SER A 79 -1.94 -11.96 -9.55
N SER A 80 -3.20 -11.62 -9.25
CA SER A 80 -4.13 -12.52 -8.57
C SER A 80 -5.56 -12.15 -8.97
N GLN A 81 -6.43 -13.15 -9.05
CA GLN A 81 -7.85 -12.97 -9.37
C GLN A 81 -8.71 -12.72 -8.14
N THR A 82 -8.24 -13.11 -6.95
CA THR A 82 -9.04 -13.09 -5.72
C THR A 82 -8.62 -11.97 -4.79
N HIS A 83 -7.33 -11.84 -4.53
CA HIS A 83 -6.79 -10.87 -3.59
C HIS A 83 -5.34 -10.55 -3.88
N ILE A 84 -4.92 -9.30 -3.66
CA ILE A 84 -3.51 -8.92 -3.74
C ILE A 84 -3.15 -7.90 -2.66
N PRO A 85 -2.00 -8.04 -2.00
CA PRO A 85 -1.47 -6.99 -1.15
C PRO A 85 -0.90 -5.85 -2.01
N PHE A 86 -1.32 -4.62 -1.72
CA PHE A 86 -0.80 -3.39 -2.29
C PHE A 86 -0.53 -2.37 -1.18
N LEU A 87 0.75 -2.10 -0.90
CA LEU A 87 1.19 -1.28 0.24
C LEU A 87 0.60 -1.83 1.55
N ASP A 88 -0.08 -0.97 2.31
CA ASP A 88 -0.74 -1.27 3.57
C ASP A 88 -2.15 -1.87 3.40
N VAL A 89 -2.61 -2.09 2.17
CA VAL A 89 -3.98 -2.50 1.84
C VAL A 89 -3.97 -3.87 1.17
N MET A 90 -4.81 -4.77 1.66
CA MET A 90 -5.18 -5.99 0.95
C MET A 90 -6.42 -5.69 0.13
N VAL A 91 -6.31 -5.79 -1.19
CA VAL A 91 -7.45 -5.61 -2.09
C VAL A 91 -7.99 -6.98 -2.45
N THR A 92 -9.28 -7.20 -2.19
CA THR A 92 -9.98 -8.45 -2.44
C THR A 92 -11.15 -8.19 -3.37
N ILE A 93 -11.40 -9.10 -4.30
CA ILE A 93 -12.60 -9.06 -5.16
C ILE A 93 -13.65 -10.00 -4.55
N SER A 94 -14.80 -9.46 -4.18
CA SER A 94 -15.94 -10.21 -3.65
C SER A 94 -17.21 -9.77 -4.37
N ASN A 95 -17.96 -10.70 -4.95
CA ASN A 95 -19.21 -10.43 -5.68
C ASN A 95 -19.08 -9.32 -6.72
N ALA A 96 -17.97 -9.31 -7.47
CA ALA A 96 -17.63 -8.27 -8.46
C ALA A 96 -17.48 -6.84 -7.89
N THR A 97 -17.29 -6.72 -6.57
CA THR A 97 -16.96 -5.47 -5.88
C THR A 97 -15.56 -5.55 -5.27
N LEU A 98 -14.85 -4.42 -5.26
CA LEU A 98 -13.57 -4.31 -4.59
C LEU A 98 -13.80 -4.07 -3.10
N GLN A 99 -13.19 -4.93 -2.29
CA GLN A 99 -13.15 -4.80 -0.85
C GLN A 99 -11.71 -4.57 -0.42
N THR A 100 -11.53 -3.66 0.52
CA THR A 100 -10.21 -3.34 1.09
C THR A 100 -10.16 -3.76 2.55
N SER A 101 -9.03 -4.35 2.93
CA SER A 101 -8.68 -4.70 4.31
C SER A 101 -7.20 -4.40 4.57
N LEU A 102 -6.73 -4.60 5.80
CA LEU A 102 -5.33 -4.35 6.15
C LEU A 102 -4.43 -5.48 5.63
N SER A 103 -3.35 -5.13 4.94
CA SER A 103 -2.28 -6.07 4.60
C SER A 103 -1.14 -5.93 5.61
N SER A 104 -0.86 -7.00 6.37
CA SER A 104 0.32 -7.10 7.24
C SER A 104 1.26 -8.17 6.72
N LYS A 105 2.57 -7.93 6.86
CA LYS A 105 3.57 -8.94 6.53
C LYS A 105 3.57 -10.04 7.60
N PRO A 106 3.92 -11.29 7.25
CA PRO A 106 4.08 -12.36 8.26
C PRO A 106 5.09 -12.04 9.37
N THR A 107 6.05 -11.15 9.07
CA THR A 107 7.07 -10.69 10.02
C THR A 107 6.62 -9.53 10.91
N ASP A 108 5.39 -9.03 10.75
CA ASP A 108 4.84 -7.95 11.58
C ASP A 108 4.52 -8.49 12.97
N THR A 109 5.40 -8.21 13.93
CA THR A 109 5.27 -8.66 15.32
C THR A 109 4.41 -7.72 16.16
N PHE A 110 3.89 -6.63 15.57
CA PHE A 110 3.16 -5.58 16.29
C PHE A 110 3.93 -5.05 17.52
N ASN A 111 5.27 -5.02 17.42
CA ASN A 111 6.13 -4.54 18.49
C ASN A 111 6.07 -3.02 18.53
N TYR A 112 5.23 -2.50 19.42
CA TYR A 112 5.09 -1.06 19.61
C TYR A 112 6.03 -0.56 20.70
N LEU A 113 6.05 0.75 20.87
CA LEU A 113 6.92 1.38 21.84
C LEU A 113 6.59 0.95 23.28
N HIS A 114 7.56 0.74 24.16
CA HIS A 114 7.25 0.47 25.57
C HIS A 114 6.81 1.75 26.29
N TRP A 115 5.86 1.67 27.24
CA TRP A 115 5.46 2.85 28.01
C TRP A 115 6.63 3.58 28.73
N PRO A 116 7.55 2.89 29.44
CA PRO A 116 8.68 3.53 30.13
C PRO A 116 9.79 4.01 29.18
N SER A 117 9.62 3.90 27.87
CA SER A 117 10.60 4.42 26.92
C SER A 117 10.70 5.95 27.00
N CYS A 118 11.87 6.49 26.66
CA CYS A 118 12.18 7.92 26.67
C CYS A 118 11.59 8.63 25.42
N HIS A 119 10.28 8.51 25.23
CA HIS A 119 9.54 9.26 24.23
C HIS A 119 8.45 10.10 24.88
N PRO A 120 8.08 11.24 24.26
CA PRO A 120 6.99 12.05 24.76
C PRO A 120 5.69 11.26 24.92
N ASP A 121 4.91 11.60 25.95
CA ASP A 121 3.67 10.88 26.28
C ASP A 121 2.63 10.95 25.17
N TYR A 122 2.55 12.08 24.46
CA TYR A 122 1.64 12.22 23.33
C TYR A 122 1.92 11.20 22.22
N THR A 123 3.19 10.84 21.98
CA THR A 123 3.57 9.84 20.96
C THR A 123 3.04 8.46 21.34
N LYS A 124 3.26 8.05 22.60
CA LYS A 124 2.80 6.77 23.14
C LYS A 124 1.27 6.68 23.11
N ARG A 125 0.59 7.74 23.56
CA ARG A 125 -0.88 7.84 23.54
C ARG A 125 -1.45 7.82 22.11
N ASN A 126 -0.76 8.42 21.14
CA ASN A 126 -1.24 8.50 19.75
C ASN A 126 -1.11 7.17 18.98
N ILE A 127 -0.30 6.21 19.43
CA ILE A 127 -0.13 4.91 18.75
C ILE A 127 -1.49 4.19 18.61
N PRO A 128 -2.25 3.89 19.68
CA PRO A 128 -3.58 3.29 19.55
C PRO A 128 -4.52 4.04 18.62
N PHE A 129 -4.57 5.37 18.71
CA PHE A 129 -5.44 6.19 17.85
C PHE A 129 -5.06 6.03 16.38
N SER A 130 -3.78 6.14 16.05
CA SER A 130 -3.28 6.01 14.67
C SER A 130 -3.60 4.64 14.07
N LEU A 131 -3.53 3.56 14.87
CA LEU A 131 -3.88 2.21 14.45
C LEU A 131 -5.38 2.06 14.18
N ILE A 132 -6.22 2.61 15.05
CA ILE A 132 -7.68 2.62 14.87
C ILE A 132 -8.07 3.41 13.62
N PHE A 133 -7.54 4.62 13.45
CA PHE A 133 -7.77 5.44 12.26
C PHE A 133 -7.36 4.72 10.98
N ARG A 134 -6.23 4.00 11.02
CA ARG A 134 -5.77 3.20 9.89
C ARG A 134 -6.76 2.09 9.53
N ILE A 135 -7.29 1.37 10.52
CA ILE A 135 -8.32 0.33 10.28
C ILE A 135 -9.57 0.97 9.67
N ILE A 136 -10.10 2.02 10.29
CA ILE A 136 -11.35 2.68 9.84
C ILE A 136 -11.21 3.24 8.42
N ARG A 137 -10.05 3.80 8.08
CA ARG A 137 -9.77 4.36 6.75
C ARG A 137 -9.62 3.28 5.68
N ILE A 138 -8.97 2.17 6.01
CA ILE A 138 -8.62 1.14 5.01
C ILE A 138 -9.79 0.20 4.77
N TYR A 139 -10.55 -0.17 5.79
CA TYR A 139 -11.58 -1.19 5.65
C TYR A 139 -12.84 -0.70 4.92
N SER A 140 -13.25 -1.46 3.91
CA SER A 140 -14.51 -1.18 3.19
C SER A 140 -15.74 -1.63 3.98
N MET A 141 -15.72 -2.85 4.54
CA MET A 141 -16.86 -3.48 5.22
C MET A 141 -16.90 -3.18 6.72
N GLU A 142 -18.05 -2.78 7.24
CA GLU A 142 -18.21 -2.37 8.64
C GLU A 142 -18.08 -3.53 9.63
N GLU A 143 -18.67 -4.69 9.33
CA GLU A 143 -18.55 -5.91 10.16
C GLU A 143 -17.07 -6.33 10.34
N ALA A 144 -16.29 -6.20 9.27
CA ALA A 144 -14.86 -6.50 9.29
C ALA A 144 -14.06 -5.46 10.11
N VAL A 145 -14.49 -4.19 10.13
CA VAL A 145 -13.91 -3.16 11.00
C VAL A 145 -14.11 -3.55 12.46
N THR A 146 -15.34 -3.89 12.86
CA THR A 146 -15.64 -4.24 14.26
C THR A 146 -14.82 -5.44 14.73
N HIS A 147 -14.71 -6.47 13.89
CA HIS A 147 -13.90 -7.65 14.21
C HIS A 147 -12.41 -7.30 14.32
N ARG A 148 -11.86 -6.51 13.39
CA ARG A 148 -10.45 -6.13 13.43
C ARG A 148 -10.11 -5.21 14.60
N LEU A 149 -11.02 -4.31 14.96
CA LEU A 149 -10.85 -3.44 16.14
C LEU A 149 -10.83 -4.27 17.42
N ALA A 150 -11.72 -5.26 17.57
CA ALA A 150 -11.69 -6.17 18.71
C ALA A 150 -10.34 -6.91 18.82
N GLN A 151 -9.82 -7.43 17.70
CA GLN A 151 -8.49 -8.05 17.67
C GLN A 151 -7.38 -7.07 18.07
N LEU A 152 -7.40 -5.84 17.56
CA LEU A 152 -6.43 -4.81 17.90
C LEU A 152 -6.47 -4.50 19.40
N LEU A 153 -7.65 -4.40 19.99
CA LEU A 153 -7.81 -4.17 21.43
C LEU A 153 -7.16 -5.30 22.25
N THR A 154 -7.40 -6.56 21.87
CA THR A 154 -6.75 -7.71 22.52
C THR A 154 -5.22 -7.66 22.37
N GLN A 155 -4.71 -7.32 21.18
CA GLN A 155 -3.27 -7.18 20.94
C GLN A 155 -2.65 -6.07 21.81
N LEU A 156 -3.33 -4.94 21.92
CA LEU A 156 -2.87 -3.79 22.70
C LEU A 156 -2.97 -4.04 24.22
N GLN A 157 -3.99 -4.75 24.70
CA GLN A 157 -4.13 -5.15 26.11
C GLN A 157 -3.00 -6.08 26.57
N ASN A 158 -2.57 -6.98 25.68
CA ASN A 158 -1.44 -7.88 25.94
C ASN A 158 -0.07 -7.20 25.80
N HIS A 159 -0.03 -5.94 25.32
CA HIS A 159 1.21 -5.21 25.07
C HIS A 159 1.59 -4.30 26.25
N PRO A 160 2.89 -4.18 26.61
CA PRO A 160 3.41 -3.26 27.64
C PRO A 160 3.17 -1.75 27.39
N LEU A 161 2.46 -1.41 26.31
CA LEU A 161 2.07 -0.05 25.99
C LEU A 161 0.96 0.45 26.92
N LEU A 162 0.02 -0.45 27.28
CA LEU A 162 -1.19 -0.13 28.03
C LEU A 162 -1.21 -0.77 29.42
N SER A 163 -0.32 -1.72 29.69
CA SER A 163 -0.27 -2.47 30.95
C SER A 163 0.00 -1.59 32.19
N SER A 164 0.46 -0.35 32.02
CA SER A 164 0.86 0.55 33.10
C SER A 164 -0.05 1.77 33.32
N HIS A 165 -1.18 1.89 32.62
CA HIS A 165 -2.12 3.02 32.83
C HIS A 165 -3.54 2.54 33.12
N GLN A 166 -4.02 2.85 34.33
CA GLN A 166 -5.37 2.63 34.86
C GLN A 166 -6.43 3.59 34.30
N ASP A 167 -6.22 4.21 33.12
CA ASP A 167 -7.28 5.06 32.55
C ASP A 167 -8.22 4.20 31.70
N PRO A 168 -9.47 3.98 32.13
CA PRO A 168 -10.43 3.26 31.33
C PRO A 168 -10.83 4.19 30.19
N GLN A 169 -10.42 3.79 28.98
CA GLN A 169 -10.93 4.27 27.69
C GLN A 169 -10.23 5.51 27.08
N PRO A 170 -9.10 5.33 26.37
CA PRO A 170 -8.77 6.20 25.22
C PRO A 170 -9.77 6.03 24.05
N PHE A 171 -10.76 5.15 24.17
CA PHE A 171 -11.66 4.73 23.09
C PHE A 171 -13.03 5.43 23.10
N LYS A 172 -13.35 6.28 24.09
CA LYS A 172 -14.64 6.99 24.13
C LYS A 172 -14.81 7.95 22.94
N ASP A 173 -13.69 8.49 22.46
CA ASP A 173 -13.64 9.41 21.33
C ASP A 173 -13.18 8.72 20.03
N ALA A 174 -13.37 7.39 19.94
CA ALA A 174 -13.06 6.66 18.72
C ALA A 174 -13.77 7.34 17.53
N PRO A 175 -13.03 7.75 16.48
CA PRO A 175 -13.61 8.47 15.37
C PRO A 175 -14.65 7.58 14.69
N LYS A 176 -15.88 8.05 14.55
CA LYS A 176 -16.86 7.37 13.69
C LYS A 176 -16.42 7.55 12.25
N LYS A 177 -16.62 6.52 11.41
CA LYS A 177 -16.35 6.58 9.97
C LYS A 177 -17.14 7.76 9.40
N THR A 178 -16.47 8.89 9.19
CA THR A 178 -17.08 10.05 8.53
C THR A 178 -17.10 9.72 7.04
N ASP A 179 -18.20 10.03 6.35
CA ASP A 179 -18.37 9.83 4.91
C ASP A 179 -17.19 10.43 4.14
N LYS A 180 -16.20 9.59 3.85
CA LYS A 180 -15.11 9.90 2.95
C LYS A 180 -15.00 8.77 1.97
N GLN A 181 -15.18 9.16 0.72
CA GLN A 181 -14.97 8.39 -0.49
C GLN A 181 -13.76 7.48 -0.30
N ASN A 182 -14.00 6.17 -0.31
CA ASN A 182 -12.96 5.16 -0.27
C ASN A 182 -11.88 5.57 -1.31
N LEU A 183 -10.61 5.65 -0.87
CA LEU A 183 -9.47 6.02 -1.72
C LEU A 183 -9.34 5.10 -2.96
N ILE A 184 -10.05 3.97 -2.94
CA ILE A 184 -10.24 3.04 -4.05
C ILE A 184 -11.76 2.86 -4.19
N CYS A 185 -12.39 3.82 -4.88
CA CYS A 185 -13.74 3.82 -5.44
C CYS A 185 -14.68 2.65 -5.03
N SER A 186 -15.67 2.91 -4.18
CA SER A 186 -16.80 2.00 -3.91
C SER A 186 -17.80 1.87 -5.08
N HIS A 187 -17.57 2.59 -6.18
CA HIS A 187 -18.49 2.71 -7.31
C HIS A 187 -18.05 2.00 -8.59
N ILE A 188 -17.22 0.97 -8.47
CA ILE A 188 -16.93 0.07 -9.59
C ILE A 188 -17.90 -1.12 -9.47
N GLN A 189 -19.14 -0.92 -9.92
CA GLN A 189 -20.03 -2.04 -10.24
C GLN A 189 -19.61 -2.55 -11.61
N THR A 190 -19.03 -3.75 -11.67
CA THR A 190 -18.58 -4.29 -12.95
C THR A 190 -19.12 -5.69 -13.16
N SER A 191 -20.15 -5.75 -13.99
CA SER A 191 -20.63 -6.97 -14.61
C SER A 191 -19.59 -7.49 -15.59
N THR A 192 -19.17 -8.74 -15.36
CA THR A 192 -18.46 -9.66 -16.27
C THR A 192 -16.93 -9.51 -16.48
N THR A 193 -16.28 -10.66 -16.20
CA THR A 193 -15.01 -11.22 -16.71
C THR A 193 -13.72 -10.89 -15.95
N GLN A 194 -13.19 -11.94 -15.31
CA GLN A 194 -11.85 -12.15 -14.74
C GLN A 194 -10.94 -10.91 -14.65
N TYR A 195 -10.91 -10.29 -13.48
CA TYR A 195 -9.99 -9.21 -13.18
C TYR A 195 -8.70 -9.77 -12.58
N PHE A 196 -7.56 -9.30 -13.06
CA PHE A 196 -6.32 -9.44 -12.30
C PHE A 196 -6.05 -8.14 -11.59
N ILE A 197 -5.85 -8.25 -10.27
CA ILE A 197 -5.29 -7.15 -9.52
C ILE A 197 -3.78 -7.25 -9.62
N TYR A 198 -3.17 -6.14 -10.03
CA TYR A 198 -1.76 -6.08 -10.33
C TYR A 198 -1.08 -5.10 -9.40
N ALA A 199 -0.04 -5.55 -8.71
CA ALA A 199 0.82 -4.71 -7.89
C ALA A 199 2.24 -4.80 -8.42
N LYS A 200 2.86 -3.64 -8.67
CA LYS A 200 4.18 -3.57 -9.29
C LYS A 200 5.20 -2.89 -8.41
N ASN A 201 6.43 -3.39 -8.40
CA ASN A 201 7.58 -2.63 -7.90
C ASN A 201 8.52 -2.28 -9.06
N ILE A 202 9.00 -1.05 -9.08
CA ILE A 202 10.07 -0.65 -9.99
C ILE A 202 11.40 -0.97 -9.32
N LEU A 203 12.13 -1.94 -9.86
CA LEU A 203 13.50 -2.25 -9.48
C LEU A 203 14.46 -1.57 -10.44
N PHE A 204 15.49 -0.93 -9.89
CA PHE A 204 16.66 -0.55 -10.66
C PHE A 204 17.64 -1.71 -10.50
N PRO A 205 18.02 -2.43 -11.56
CA PRO A 205 19.06 -3.44 -11.46
C PRO A 205 20.35 -2.74 -11.01
N HIS A 206 20.99 -3.26 -9.97
CA HIS A 206 22.40 -2.95 -9.73
C HIS A 206 23.19 -3.62 -10.86
N SER A 207 23.85 -2.82 -11.70
CA SER A 207 24.84 -3.37 -12.62
C SER A 207 25.94 -4.04 -11.79
N PRO A 208 26.40 -5.25 -12.13
CA PRO A 208 27.60 -5.80 -11.53
C PRO A 208 28.75 -4.86 -11.88
N LEU A 209 29.51 -4.50 -10.85
CA LEU A 209 30.71 -3.68 -10.97
C LEU A 209 31.68 -4.33 -11.96
N LEU A 210 32.02 -3.61 -13.03
CA LEU A 210 33.30 -3.74 -13.72
C LEU A 210 34.21 -2.62 -13.20
#